data_AF-A0A951B6U4-F1
#
_entry.id   AF-A0A951B6U4-F1
#
_cell.length_a   1.000
_cell.length_b   1.000
_cell.length_c   1.000
_cell.angle_alpha   90.00
_cell.angle_beta   90.00
_cell.angle_gamma   90.00
#
_symmetry.space_group_name_H-M   'P 1'
#
loop_
_entity.id
_entity.type
_entity.pdbx_description
1 polymer ?
#
loop_
_entity_poly.entity_id
_entity_poly.type
_entity_poly.pdbx_seq_one_letter_code
_entity_poly.pdbx_strand_id
1 'polypeptide(L)'
;MSITQTYWHTSDAGDPVSMAKRVMILLGLAVAGGLTGLGAAFAAARWTPRYALPTTVLLVSLAVVFFVLFNASVARSLQQGQELRRDLLAAQELQRSLLPTSMPVVQGIEIAAACRMARMIGGDHFDAIELGPGRVLLVVADVSVKGSAAALAMAAFHALVRTFAMEGKSPAEIARRVHAQQQAG
;
A
#
# COMPACT_ATOMS: atom_id res chain seq x y z
N MET A 1 -20.41 -32.85 -14.25
CA MET A 1 -19.36 -33.43 -13.40
C MET A 1 -18.63 -32.25 -12.76
N SER A 2 -19.01 -31.90 -11.54
CA SER A 2 -18.61 -30.67 -10.83
C SER A 2 -17.42 -30.98 -9.93
N ILE A 3 -16.32 -30.24 -10.09
CA ILE A 3 -15.14 -30.32 -9.23
C ILE A 3 -15.32 -29.28 -8.12
N THR A 4 -15.74 -29.74 -6.94
CA THR A 4 -15.75 -28.94 -5.72
C THR A 4 -14.32 -28.87 -5.18
N GLN A 5 -13.66 -27.73 -5.42
CA GLN A 5 -12.34 -27.44 -4.88
C GLN A 5 -12.49 -26.95 -3.43
N THR A 6 -12.28 -27.85 -2.47
CA THR A 6 -12.22 -27.54 -1.04
C THR A 6 -10.90 -26.82 -0.77
N TYR A 7 -10.93 -25.49 -0.63
CA TYR A 7 -9.75 -24.70 -0.31
C TYR A 7 -9.49 -24.72 1.21
N TRP A 8 -8.24 -25.02 1.57
CA TRP A 8 -7.77 -25.26 2.93
C TRP A 8 -7.87 -24.01 3.82
N HIS A 9 -8.54 -24.17 4.97
CA HIS A 9 -8.45 -23.24 6.10
C HIS A 9 -7.05 -23.39 6.73
N THR A 10 -6.06 -22.64 6.25
CA THR A 10 -4.73 -22.59 6.89
C THR A 10 -4.71 -21.48 7.93
N SER A 11 -5.00 -21.89 9.17
CA SER A 11 -4.30 -21.49 10.39
C SER A 11 -3.90 -20.00 10.54
N ASP A 12 -4.70 -19.29 11.33
CA ASP A 12 -4.42 -18.01 12.01
C ASP A 12 -3.11 -17.94 12.84
N ALA A 13 -2.29 -19.00 12.85
CA ALA A 13 -1.07 -19.12 13.66
C ALA A 13 0.18 -18.44 13.05
N GLY A 14 0.08 -17.85 11.84
CA GLY A 14 1.22 -17.24 11.15
C GLY A 14 1.14 -15.72 10.96
N ASP A 15 0.06 -15.06 11.36
CA ASP A 15 -0.08 -13.61 11.18
C ASP A 15 0.71 -12.86 12.27
N PRO A 16 1.78 -12.12 11.92
CA PRO A 16 2.55 -11.35 12.88
C PRO A 16 1.70 -10.32 13.64
N VAL A 17 0.55 -9.88 13.08
CA VAL A 17 -0.38 -8.96 13.74
C VAL A 17 -1.19 -9.66 14.84
N SER A 18 -1.60 -10.91 14.64
CA SER A 18 -2.35 -11.68 15.65
C SER A 18 -1.43 -12.06 16.83
N MET A 19 -0.17 -12.39 16.54
CA MET A 19 0.89 -12.60 17.53
C MET A 19 1.16 -11.34 18.34
N ALA A 20 1.34 -10.19 17.68
CA ALA A 20 1.57 -8.90 18.35
C ALA A 20 0.41 -8.52 19.28
N LYS A 21 -0.85 -8.73 18.86
CA LYS A 21 -2.03 -8.51 19.71
C LYS A 21 -2.02 -9.38 20.96
N ARG A 22 -1.71 -10.67 20.83
CA ARG A 22 -1.64 -11.61 21.97
C ARG A 22 -0.54 -11.22 22.96
N VAL A 23 0.65 -10.89 22.46
CA VAL A 23 1.78 -10.44 23.28
C VAL A 23 1.45 -9.14 24.01
N MET A 24 0.82 -8.18 23.32
CA MET A 24 0.39 -6.93 23.94
C MET A 24 -0.61 -7.14 25.08
N ILE A 25 -1.64 -7.96 24.87
CA ILE A 25 -2.65 -8.26 25.89
C ILE A 25 -1.99 -8.88 27.14
N LEU A 26 -1.09 -9.84 26.95
CA LEU A 26 -0.35 -10.48 28.05
C LEU A 26 0.55 -9.48 28.79
N LEU A 27 1.21 -8.57 28.07
CA LEU A 27 2.04 -7.53 28.67
C LEU A 27 1.19 -6.54 29.50
N GLY A 28 0.03 -6.12 28.98
CA GLY A 28 -0.89 -5.25 29.72
C GLY A 28 -1.40 -5.88 31.01
N LEU A 29 -1.77 -7.16 30.97
CA LEU A 29 -2.18 -7.93 32.15
C LEU A 29 -1.03 -8.07 33.16
N ALA A 30 0.19 -8.33 32.69
CA ALA A 30 1.38 -8.44 33.54
C ALA A 30 1.72 -7.11 34.24
N VAL A 31 1.65 -5.98 33.54
CA VAL A 31 1.88 -4.64 34.10
C VAL A 31 0.82 -4.28 35.15
N ALA A 32 -0.46 -4.55 34.86
CA ALA A 32 -1.55 -4.32 35.81
C ALA A 32 -1.40 -5.20 37.08
N GLY A 33 -1.03 -6.47 36.90
CA GLY A 33 -0.74 -7.39 38.01
C GLY A 33 0.45 -6.92 38.87
N GLY A 34 1.55 -6.50 38.23
CA GLY A 34 2.73 -5.98 38.92
C GLY A 34 2.46 -4.73 39.75
N LEU A 35 1.67 -3.78 39.20
CA LEU A 35 1.25 -2.58 39.92
C LEU A 35 0.32 -2.88 41.11
N THR A 36 -0.55 -3.89 40.97
CA THR A 36 -1.41 -4.37 42.07
C THR A 36 -0.58 -5.00 43.19
N GLY A 37 0.43 -5.82 42.84
CA GLY A 37 1.34 -6.44 43.81
C GLY A 37 2.22 -5.42 44.54
N LEU A 38 2.75 -4.42 43.81
CA LEU A 38 3.49 -3.30 44.40
C LEU A 38 2.63 -2.49 45.37
N GLY A 39 1.35 -2.28 45.04
CA GLY A 39 0.42 -1.60 45.93
C GLY A 39 0.12 -2.35 47.23
N ALA A 40 -0.04 -3.67 47.15
CA ALA A 40 -0.19 -4.52 48.32
C ALA A 40 1.06 -4.52 49.22
N ALA A 41 2.26 -4.54 48.61
CA ALA A 41 3.52 -4.45 49.34
C ALA A 41 3.68 -3.09 50.06
N PHE A 42 3.25 -2.01 49.43
CA PHE A 42 3.26 -0.67 50.01
C PHE A 42 2.23 -0.51 51.15
N ALA A 43 1.06 -1.15 51.02
CA ALA A 43 0.06 -1.20 52.09
C ALA A 43 0.52 -2.02 53.31
N ALA A 44 1.35 -3.06 53.09
CA ALA A 44 1.97 -3.85 54.15
C ALA A 44 3.13 -3.13 54.86
N ALA A 45 3.76 -2.15 54.21
CA ALA A 45 4.76 -1.30 54.82
C ALA A 45 4.11 -0.33 55.82
N ARG A 46 4.29 -0.59 57.12
CA ARG A 46 3.65 0.04 58.32
C ARG A 46 3.64 1.58 58.43
N TRP A 47 4.14 2.34 57.45
CA TRP A 47 4.45 3.77 57.61
C TRP A 47 3.47 4.78 57.00
N THR A 48 2.53 4.43 56.11
CA THR A 48 1.58 5.41 55.52
C THR A 48 0.22 4.82 55.07
N PRO A 49 -0.62 4.29 55.99
CA PRO A 49 -1.84 3.57 55.61
C PRO A 49 -2.95 4.46 55.00
N ARG A 50 -2.96 5.77 55.28
CA ARG A 50 -4.07 6.65 54.84
C ARG A 50 -4.09 6.97 53.34
N TYR A 51 -2.98 6.78 52.61
CA TYR A 51 -2.88 7.15 51.18
C TYR A 51 -2.43 6.02 50.25
N ALA A 52 -2.16 4.82 50.78
CA ALA A 52 -1.65 3.69 49.98
C ALA A 52 -2.68 3.14 48.98
N LEU A 53 -3.93 2.92 49.40
CA LEU A 53 -4.97 2.37 48.51
C LEU A 53 -5.40 3.32 47.37
N PRO A 54 -5.64 4.62 47.62
CA PRO A 54 -6.00 5.55 46.55
C PRO A 54 -4.89 5.74 45.51
N THR A 55 -3.62 5.77 45.94
CA THR A 55 -2.48 5.96 45.03
C THR A 55 -2.26 4.74 44.13
N THR A 56 -2.42 3.54 44.65
CA THR A 56 -2.25 2.31 43.85
C THR A 56 -3.38 2.15 42.83
N VAL A 57 -4.62 2.47 43.22
CA VAL A 57 -5.77 2.48 42.31
C VAL A 57 -5.57 3.51 41.20
N LEU A 58 -5.04 4.69 41.53
CA LEU A 58 -4.74 5.73 40.55
C LEU A 58 -3.65 5.30 39.57
N LEU A 59 -2.56 4.69 40.07
CA LEU A 59 -1.46 4.21 39.24
C LEU A 59 -1.90 3.08 38.30
N VAL A 60 -2.68 2.12 38.80
CA VAL A 60 -3.26 1.05 37.98
C VAL A 60 -4.21 1.62 36.93
N SER A 61 -5.09 2.56 37.32
CA SER A 61 -6.01 3.21 36.38
C SER A 61 -5.27 3.96 35.28
N LEU A 62 -4.22 4.70 35.62
CA LEU A 62 -3.39 5.41 34.65
C LEU A 62 -2.65 4.45 33.72
N ALA A 63 -2.12 3.36 34.25
CA ALA A 63 -1.44 2.34 33.45
C ALA A 63 -2.39 1.62 32.48
N VAL A 64 -3.61 1.30 32.93
CA VAL A 64 -4.65 0.72 32.07
C VAL A 64 -5.04 1.70 30.96
N VAL A 65 -5.27 2.97 31.30
CA VAL A 65 -5.60 4.00 30.31
C VAL A 65 -4.46 4.16 29.30
N PHE A 66 -3.21 4.27 29.75
CA PHE A 66 -2.05 4.34 28.88
C PHE A 66 -1.96 3.13 27.95
N PHE A 67 -2.11 1.92 28.49
CA PHE A 67 -2.05 0.69 27.70
C PHE A 67 -3.14 0.65 26.62
N VAL A 68 -4.38 1.03 26.94
CA VAL A 68 -5.48 1.10 25.99
C VAL A 68 -5.18 2.11 24.88
N LEU A 69 -4.72 3.31 25.24
CA LEU A 69 -4.40 4.36 24.27
C LEU A 69 -3.21 3.99 23.38
N PHE A 70 -2.16 3.43 23.96
CA PHE A 70 -0.98 2.96 23.24
C PHE A 70 -1.34 1.82 22.28
N ASN A 71 -2.16 0.86 22.71
CA ASN A 71 -2.64 -0.20 21.83
C ASN A 71 -3.46 0.36 20.66
N ALA A 72 -4.36 1.31 20.95
CA ALA A 72 -5.17 1.95 19.93
C ALA A 72 -4.32 2.73 18.91
N SER A 73 -3.25 3.41 19.34
CA SER A 73 -2.36 4.12 18.42
C SER A 73 -1.57 3.16 17.53
N VAL A 74 -1.01 2.10 18.11
CA VAL A 74 -0.29 1.05 17.35
C VAL A 74 -1.22 0.38 16.34
N ALA A 75 -2.44 0.02 16.75
CA ALA A 75 -3.43 -0.58 15.86
C ALA A 75 -3.77 0.34 14.68
N ARG A 76 -3.96 1.65 14.92
CA ARG A 76 -4.21 2.62 13.85
C ARG A 76 -3.04 2.72 12.87
N SER A 77 -1.80 2.77 13.36
CA SER A 77 -0.62 2.82 12.51
C SER A 77 -0.49 1.58 11.61
N LEU A 78 -0.84 0.40 12.14
CA LEU A 78 -0.88 -0.84 11.36
C LEU A 78 -1.96 -0.80 10.29
N GLN A 79 -3.17 -0.33 10.63
CA GLN A 79 -4.27 -0.20 9.67
C GLN A 79 -3.92 0.75 8.52
N GLN A 80 -3.39 1.93 8.84
CA GLN A 80 -2.96 2.91 7.82
C GLN A 80 -1.87 2.34 6.90
N GLY A 81 -0.90 1.60 7.47
CA GLY A 81 0.12 0.93 6.68
C GLY A 81 -0.43 -0.16 5.75
N GLN A 82 -1.45 -0.89 6.20
CA GLN A 82 -2.13 -1.89 5.37
C GLN A 82 -2.95 -1.25 4.25
N GLU A 83 -3.71 -0.20 4.53
CA GLU A 83 -4.48 0.55 3.52
C GLU A 83 -3.56 1.10 2.43
N LEU A 84 -2.49 1.81 2.82
CA LEU A 84 -1.50 2.32 1.88
C LEU A 84 -0.88 1.20 1.04
N ARG A 85 -0.57 0.05 1.65
CA ARG A 85 -0.05 -1.11 0.92
C ARG A 85 -1.06 -1.66 -0.09
N ARG A 86 -2.34 -1.71 0.25
CA ARG A 86 -3.40 -2.15 -0.66
C ARG A 86 -3.55 -1.20 -1.84
N ASP A 87 -3.53 0.10 -1.59
CA ASP A 87 -3.60 1.12 -2.65
C ASP A 87 -2.41 1.04 -3.61
N LEU A 88 -1.21 0.84 -3.07
CA LEU A 88 0.00 0.67 -3.89
C LEU A 88 -0.04 -0.62 -4.72
N LEU A 89 -0.58 -1.72 -4.19
CA LEU A 89 -0.75 -2.97 -4.94
C LEU A 89 -1.77 -2.80 -6.07
N ALA A 90 -2.91 -2.16 -5.80
CA ALA A 90 -3.92 -1.88 -6.82
C ALA A 90 -3.37 -0.99 -7.94
N ALA A 91 -2.64 0.06 -7.57
CA ALA A 91 -2.00 0.96 -8.52
C ALA A 91 -0.88 0.27 -9.32
N GLN A 92 -0.11 -0.64 -8.71
CA GLN A 92 0.86 -1.47 -9.43
C GLN A 92 0.20 -2.37 -10.47
N GLU A 93 -0.92 -3.02 -10.11
CA GLU A 93 -1.67 -3.88 -11.04
C GLU A 93 -2.23 -3.08 -12.22
N LEU A 94 -2.79 -1.90 -11.94
CA LEU A 94 -3.25 -0.97 -12.96
C LEU A 94 -2.10 -0.55 -13.88
N GLN A 95 -0.95 -0.14 -13.32
CA GLN A 95 0.21 0.24 -14.14
C GLN A 95 0.68 -0.90 -15.03
N ARG A 96 0.70 -2.13 -14.51
CA ARG A 96 1.13 -3.31 -15.23
C ARG A 96 0.18 -3.67 -16.38
N SER A 97 -1.12 -3.47 -16.21
CA SER A 97 -2.11 -3.73 -17.27
C SER A 97 -2.05 -2.73 -18.42
N LEU A 98 -1.45 -1.55 -18.21
CA LEU A 98 -1.21 -0.55 -19.27
C LEU A 98 0.04 -0.84 -20.11
N LEU A 99 0.96 -1.69 -19.62
CA LEU A 99 2.16 -2.04 -20.38
C LEU A 99 1.81 -3.12 -21.43
N PRO A 100 2.40 -3.06 -22.64
CA PRO A 100 2.19 -4.08 -23.66
C PRO A 100 2.58 -5.47 -23.16
N THR A 101 1.64 -6.43 -23.21
CA THR A 101 1.92 -7.85 -22.94
C THR A 101 2.69 -8.52 -24.09
N SER A 102 2.52 -8.00 -25.30
CA SER A 102 3.17 -8.45 -26.53
C SER A 102 3.45 -7.26 -27.42
N MET A 103 4.55 -7.31 -28.17
CA MET A 103 4.86 -6.29 -29.18
C MET A 103 4.15 -6.57 -30.50
N PRO A 104 3.73 -5.53 -31.24
CA PRO A 104 3.19 -5.70 -32.58
C PRO A 104 4.27 -6.25 -33.52
N VAL A 105 3.88 -7.15 -34.43
CA VAL A 105 4.78 -7.72 -35.43
C VAL A 105 4.71 -6.84 -36.67
N VAL A 106 5.80 -6.14 -36.98
CA VAL A 106 5.90 -5.27 -38.16
C VAL A 106 7.01 -5.76 -39.06
N GLN A 107 6.70 -5.95 -40.35
CA GLN A 107 7.66 -6.49 -41.31
C GLN A 107 8.93 -5.64 -41.36
N GLY A 108 10.08 -6.27 -41.14
CA GLY A 108 11.39 -5.60 -41.15
C GLY A 108 11.75 -4.85 -39.86
N ILE A 109 10.92 -4.94 -38.80
CA ILE A 109 11.18 -4.30 -37.51
C ILE A 109 11.08 -5.34 -36.39
N GLU A 110 12.14 -5.48 -35.61
CA GLU A 110 12.14 -6.27 -34.38
C GLU A 110 12.01 -5.33 -33.17
N ILE A 111 11.03 -5.57 -32.30
CA ILE A 111 10.75 -4.74 -31.13
C ILE A 111 10.83 -5.62 -29.88
N ALA A 112 11.72 -5.24 -28.97
CA ALA A 112 11.83 -5.84 -27.64
C ALA A 112 11.77 -4.72 -26.59
N ALA A 113 11.11 -4.97 -25.47
CA ALA A 113 11.14 -4.06 -24.33
C ALA A 113 11.18 -4.81 -23.00
N ALA A 114 11.77 -4.17 -22.01
CA ALA A 114 11.75 -4.58 -20.63
C ALA A 114 11.67 -3.33 -19.77
N CYS A 115 10.81 -3.33 -18.75
CA CYS A 115 10.73 -2.28 -17.75
C CYS A 115 10.92 -2.89 -16.37
N ARG A 116 11.90 -2.38 -15.62
CA ARG A 116 12.21 -2.83 -14.26
C ARG A 116 12.01 -1.67 -13.29
N MET A 117 10.90 -1.73 -12.56
CA MET A 117 10.56 -0.70 -11.58
C MET A 117 11.54 -0.72 -10.39
N ALA A 118 11.99 0.45 -9.95
CA ALA A 118 12.85 0.59 -8.75
C ALA A 118 12.07 0.47 -7.43
N ARG A 119 10.75 0.69 -7.47
CA ARG A 119 9.80 0.58 -6.36
C ARG A 119 8.55 -0.19 -6.84
N MET A 120 7.50 -0.28 -6.02
CA MET A 120 6.23 -0.94 -6.40
C MET A 120 5.61 -0.33 -7.68
N ILE A 121 5.79 0.98 -7.88
CA ILE A 121 5.29 1.76 -9.02
C ILE A 121 6.43 2.66 -9.49
N GLY A 122 6.64 2.76 -10.81
CA GLY A 122 7.65 3.63 -11.42
C GLY A 122 7.04 4.73 -12.29
N GLY A 123 7.89 5.66 -12.76
CA GLY A 123 7.48 6.70 -13.72
C GLY A 123 7.63 6.27 -15.19
N ASP A 124 8.48 5.27 -15.45
CA ASP A 124 8.77 4.85 -16.82
C ASP A 124 7.56 4.14 -17.45
N HIS A 125 7.17 4.61 -18.62
CA HIS A 125 6.14 4.03 -19.47
C HIS A 125 6.70 3.77 -20.86
N PHE A 126 6.26 2.66 -21.46
CA PHE A 126 6.46 2.40 -22.87
C PHE A 126 5.20 1.79 -23.50
N ASP A 127 4.99 2.05 -24.79
CA ASP A 127 3.93 1.44 -25.61
C ASP A 127 4.41 1.30 -27.06
N ALA A 128 3.81 0.37 -27.79
CA ALA A 128 4.05 0.13 -29.22
C ALA A 128 2.70 -0.01 -29.93
N ILE A 129 2.33 1.00 -30.71
CA ILE A 129 0.99 1.13 -31.32
C ILE A 129 1.12 0.96 -32.83
N GLU A 130 0.45 -0.03 -33.39
CA GLU A 130 0.40 -0.24 -34.85
C GLU A 130 -0.50 0.82 -35.50
N LEU A 131 0.03 1.54 -36.51
CA LEU A 131 -0.65 2.64 -37.21
C LEU A 131 -1.09 2.27 -38.63
N GLY A 132 -1.14 0.98 -38.93
CA GLY A 132 -1.37 0.42 -40.26
C GLY A 132 -0.09 -0.11 -40.93
N PRO A 133 -0.17 -0.47 -42.23
CA PRO A 133 0.83 -1.28 -42.89
C PRO A 133 2.24 -0.71 -42.78
N GLY A 134 3.15 -1.46 -42.14
CA GLY A 134 4.56 -1.10 -42.00
C GLY A 134 4.85 0.10 -41.09
N ARG A 135 3.87 0.59 -40.31
CA ARG A 135 4.04 1.75 -39.42
C ARG A 135 3.72 1.40 -37.98
N VAL A 136 4.64 1.75 -37.09
CA VAL A 136 4.48 1.63 -35.64
C VAL A 136 4.85 2.94 -34.98
N LEU A 137 4.08 3.34 -33.98
CA LEU A 137 4.43 4.40 -33.04
C LEU A 137 5.01 3.76 -31.79
N LEU A 138 6.28 4.08 -31.52
CA LEU A 138 6.92 3.75 -30.25
C LEU A 138 6.77 4.93 -29.29
N VAL A 139 6.31 4.64 -28.08
CA VAL A 139 6.11 5.62 -27.02
C VAL A 139 7.04 5.25 -25.89
N VAL A 140 7.84 6.19 -25.43
CA VAL A 140 8.64 6.08 -24.19
C VAL A 140 8.46 7.39 -23.43
N ALA A 141 8.07 7.30 -22.17
CA ALA A 141 7.79 8.46 -21.34
C ALA A 141 8.24 8.23 -19.90
N ASP A 142 8.72 9.29 -19.25
CA ASP A 142 8.89 9.35 -17.80
C ASP A 142 7.74 10.19 -17.22
N VAL A 143 6.75 9.50 -16.66
CA VAL A 143 5.60 10.10 -16.00
C VAL A 143 5.97 10.33 -14.54
N SER A 144 6.44 11.55 -14.24
CA SER A 144 6.88 11.96 -12.91
C SER A 144 5.71 12.03 -11.92
N VAL A 145 5.31 10.90 -11.35
CA VAL A 145 4.34 10.84 -10.25
C VAL A 145 4.77 9.80 -9.23
N LYS A 146 4.55 10.08 -7.95
CA LYS A 146 4.95 9.22 -6.82
C LYS A 146 3.71 8.61 -6.17
N GLY A 147 3.78 7.33 -5.83
CA GLY A 147 2.71 6.62 -5.11
C GLY A 147 1.56 6.17 -6.02
N SER A 148 0.38 5.94 -5.42
CA SER A 148 -0.79 5.38 -6.11
C SER A 148 -1.37 6.29 -7.21
N ALA A 149 -1.26 7.61 -7.04
CA ALA A 149 -1.69 8.59 -8.05
C ALA A 149 -0.94 8.46 -9.39
N ALA A 150 0.26 7.87 -9.38
CA ALA A 150 1.06 7.69 -10.59
C ALA A 150 0.42 6.74 -11.60
N ALA A 151 -0.23 5.69 -11.10
CA ALA A 151 -0.90 4.73 -11.94
C ALA A 151 -2.08 5.35 -12.70
N LEU A 152 -2.88 6.20 -12.04
CA LEU A 152 -3.97 6.92 -12.69
C LEU A 152 -3.46 7.93 -13.73
N ALA A 153 -2.43 8.71 -13.40
CA ALA A 153 -1.84 9.64 -14.35
C ALA A 153 -1.28 8.92 -15.58
N MET A 154 -0.64 7.77 -15.38
CA MET A 154 -0.13 6.92 -16.46
C MET A 154 -1.26 6.30 -17.29
N ALA A 155 -2.39 5.92 -16.69
CA ALA A 155 -3.58 5.48 -17.42
C ALA A 155 -4.15 6.59 -18.30
N ALA A 156 -4.27 7.80 -17.78
CA ALA A 156 -4.74 8.96 -18.54
C ALA A 156 -3.79 9.28 -19.70
N PHE A 157 -2.48 9.31 -19.45
CA PHE A 157 -1.46 9.47 -20.49
C PHE A 157 -1.59 8.41 -21.58
N HIS A 158 -1.64 7.13 -21.20
CA HIS A 158 -1.76 5.99 -22.12
C HIS A 158 -3.01 6.12 -23.00
N ALA A 159 -4.16 6.44 -22.40
CA ALA A 159 -5.41 6.62 -23.13
C ALA A 159 -5.31 7.77 -24.15
N LEU A 160 -4.84 8.95 -23.73
CA LEU A 160 -4.70 10.12 -24.61
C LEU A 160 -3.75 9.85 -25.79
N VAL A 161 -2.61 9.21 -25.54
CA VAL A 161 -1.65 8.87 -26.59
C VAL A 161 -2.28 7.93 -27.62
N ARG A 162 -2.94 6.86 -27.17
CA ARG A 162 -3.62 5.92 -28.08
C ARG A 162 -4.74 6.58 -28.88
N THR A 163 -5.55 7.45 -28.26
CA THR A 163 -6.60 8.18 -28.96
C THR A 163 -6.03 9.03 -30.10
N PHE A 164 -5.02 9.87 -29.83
CA PHE A 164 -4.44 10.72 -30.87
C PHE A 164 -3.63 9.93 -31.91
N ALA A 165 -3.01 8.81 -31.51
CA ALA A 165 -2.35 7.89 -32.43
C ALA A 165 -3.36 7.29 -33.44
N MET A 166 -4.52 6.84 -32.97
CA MET A 166 -5.60 6.31 -33.81
C MET A 166 -6.23 7.38 -34.73
N GLU A 167 -6.24 8.64 -34.32
CA GLU A 167 -6.63 9.78 -35.17
C GLU A 167 -5.61 10.07 -36.30
N GLY A 168 -4.50 9.35 -36.37
CA GLY A 168 -3.45 9.55 -37.37
C GLY A 168 -2.64 10.82 -37.14
N LYS A 169 -2.60 11.34 -35.91
CA LYS A 169 -1.81 12.52 -35.56
C LYS A 169 -0.32 12.22 -35.62
N SER A 170 0.47 13.24 -36.00
CA SER A 170 1.93 13.13 -35.96
C SER A 170 2.44 13.02 -34.52
N PRO A 171 3.58 12.36 -34.25
CA PRO A 171 4.13 12.25 -32.90
C PRO A 171 4.29 13.60 -32.18
N ALA A 172 4.69 14.64 -32.92
CA ALA A 172 4.83 16.00 -32.38
C ALA A 172 3.46 16.61 -31.99
N GLU A 173 2.40 16.31 -32.73
CA GLU A 173 1.05 16.78 -32.38
C GLU A 173 0.48 16.01 -31.20
N ILE A 174 0.71 14.69 -31.12
CA ILE A 174 0.35 13.87 -29.95
C ILE A 174 1.01 14.46 -28.70
N ALA A 175 2.32 14.67 -28.73
CA ALA A 175 3.06 15.21 -27.59
C ALA A 175 2.53 16.58 -27.13
N ARG A 176 2.25 17.50 -28.07
CA ARG A 176 1.67 18.81 -27.75
C ARG A 176 0.29 18.70 -27.13
N ARG A 177 -0.59 17.85 -27.66
CA ARG A 177 -1.96 17.69 -27.15
C ARG A 177 -2.00 17.04 -25.79
N VAL A 178 -1.18 16.00 -25.58
CA VAL A 178 -1.04 15.33 -24.28
C VAL A 178 -0.52 16.33 -23.24
N HIS A 179 0.52 17.11 -23.58
CA HIS A 179 1.06 18.14 -22.70
C HIS A 179 0.02 19.20 -22.31
N ALA A 180 -0.77 19.68 -23.28
CA ALA A 180 -1.82 20.66 -23.02
C ALA A 180 -2.92 20.11 -22.09
N GLN A 181 -3.30 18.84 -22.24
CA GLN A 181 -4.29 18.20 -21.38
C GLN A 181 -3.77 17.96 -19.96
N GLN A 182 -2.48 17.63 -19.81
CA GLN A 182 -1.85 17.45 -18.49
C GLN A 182 -1.71 18.76 -17.69
N GLN A 183 -1.76 19.93 -18.34
CA GLN A 183 -1.71 21.23 -17.66
C GLN A 183 -3.09 21.80 -17.30
N ALA A 184 -4.17 21.21 -17.83
CA ALA A 184 -5.53 21.72 -17.66
C ALA A 184 -6.32 21.07 -16.51
N GLY A 185 -5.78 20.03 -15.88
CA GLY A 185 -6.37 19.31 -14.73
C GLY A 185 -5.49 19.40 -13.50
#